data_AF-A0AAP2USP7-F1
#
_entry.id   AF-A0AAP2USP7-F1
#
_cell.length_a   1.000
_cell.length_b   1.000
_cell.length_c   1.000
_cell.angle_alpha   90.00
_cell.angle_beta   90.00
_cell.angle_gamma   90.00
#
_symmetry.space_group_name_H-M   'P 1'
#
loop_
_entity.id
_entity.type
_entity.pdbx_description
1 polymer ?
#
loop_
_entity_poly.entity_id
_entity_poly.type
_entity_poly.pdbx_seq_one_letter_code
_entity_poly.pdbx_strand_id
1 'polypeptide(L)'
;MENTIESNAASRESNPTPPEPDMSSRDTDAGFDIEDFVHTSGEGFGNDRPMDADNGSVDVAALGSFAGAPTVAGKKMSRKEKRQAKREVARLKKEAKLAEKEARKSYTSVKSQLKDRDKELTSKTADARRKREGAKDVVNYIGYNRMYQDGICEVEEGLFSSSISFSDTSYHSVRDEQQKSMFSALTRLYDQFGANTLVQMSVINTPLLKEEVGNRKFFDVARQGNDAARNDAQVFNDILNDKVREGVSNIRRNRYLTYSVTAETADDAARQLSRIETESSRILNSMGSKAHLMNGTQRLSVIHSLLNPYKPFYFDYQKDISAKRVQTTKDCIAPTQIDWRPDGMFNDCFKLDNGVYGQVLVMKKFGSELSDRALADIV
;
A
#
# COMPACT_ATOMS: atom_id res chain seq x y z
N MET A 1 -21.15 66.02 61.35
CA MET A 1 -19.93 66.56 60.73
C MET A 1 -18.94 65.39 60.64
N GLU A 2 -19.31 64.34 59.92
CA GLU A 2 -19.14 64.12 58.47
C GLU A 2 -17.68 63.86 58.08
N ASN A 3 -17.43 62.57 57.85
CA ASN A 3 -16.22 61.98 57.31
C ASN A 3 -16.24 62.08 55.78
N THR A 4 -15.11 62.47 55.20
CA THR A 4 -14.87 62.50 53.76
C THR A 4 -14.28 61.16 53.30
N ILE A 5 -14.83 60.64 52.20
CA ILE A 5 -14.49 59.40 51.50
C ILE A 5 -13.55 59.72 50.31
N GLU A 6 -12.80 58.70 49.88
CA GLU A 6 -12.18 58.41 48.57
C GLU A 6 -10.67 58.20 48.66
N SER A 7 -10.19 56.96 48.83
CA SER A 7 -10.03 55.87 47.84
C SER A 7 -8.90 56.09 46.82
N ASN A 8 -7.73 55.54 47.11
CA ASN A 8 -6.79 55.09 46.08
C ASN A 8 -5.96 53.92 46.64
N ALA A 9 -6.19 52.72 46.11
CA ALA A 9 -5.50 51.49 46.50
C ALA A 9 -4.28 51.28 45.60
N ALA A 10 -3.09 51.26 46.21
CA ALA A 10 -1.87 50.70 45.65
C ALA A 10 -1.45 49.55 46.56
N SER A 11 -1.41 48.32 46.06
CA SER A 11 -0.85 47.19 46.81
C SER A 11 0.05 46.34 45.92
N ARG A 12 1.28 46.22 46.42
CA ARG A 12 2.46 45.53 45.90
C ARG A 12 2.25 44.02 45.70
N GLU A 13 2.96 43.56 44.69
CA GLU A 13 3.43 42.22 44.33
C GLU A 13 3.56 41.19 45.47
N SER A 14 3.01 39.99 45.22
CA SER A 14 3.43 38.73 45.82
C SER A 14 3.37 37.62 44.76
N ASN A 15 4.52 37.04 44.42
CA ASN A 15 4.63 35.88 43.51
C ASN A 15 4.04 34.60 44.13
N PRO A 16 3.29 33.79 43.37
CA PRO A 16 3.07 32.39 43.69
C PRO A 16 3.89 31.45 42.79
N THR A 17 4.44 30.43 43.43
CA THR A 17 5.14 29.24 42.93
C THR A 17 4.36 28.50 41.83
N PRO A 18 5.02 27.94 40.79
CA PRO A 18 4.33 27.21 39.71
C PRO A 18 3.90 25.80 40.15
N PRO A 19 2.70 25.33 39.77
CA PRO A 19 2.32 23.93 39.94
C PRO A 19 2.90 23.05 38.82
N GLU A 20 3.19 21.80 39.18
CA GLU A 20 3.70 20.73 38.31
C GLU A 20 2.78 20.44 37.12
N PRO A 21 3.32 20.07 35.93
CA PRO A 21 2.50 19.75 34.77
C PRO A 21 1.90 18.35 34.88
N ASP A 22 0.58 18.31 34.93
CA ASP A 22 -0.24 17.12 34.78
C ASP A 22 -0.10 16.53 33.36
N MET A 23 0.12 15.22 33.32
CA MET A 23 0.39 14.42 32.13
C MET A 23 -0.92 13.82 31.61
N SER A 24 -1.80 14.62 31.00
CA SER A 24 -2.92 14.08 30.23
C SER A 24 -3.52 15.09 29.24
N SER A 25 -2.91 15.20 28.06
CA SER A 25 -3.58 15.52 26.76
C SER A 25 -2.50 15.93 25.77
N ARG A 26 -1.86 14.94 25.11
CA ARG A 26 -1.24 15.21 23.81
C ARG A 26 -2.30 14.90 22.77
N ASP A 27 -3.02 15.94 22.37
CA ASP A 27 -3.75 15.98 21.12
C ASP A 27 -2.74 15.73 19.98
N THR A 28 -2.68 14.49 19.50
CA THR A 28 -2.11 14.19 18.19
C THR A 28 -3.22 14.29 17.17
N ASP A 29 -3.67 15.52 16.91
CA ASP A 29 -4.45 15.86 15.72
C ASP A 29 -3.60 16.78 14.84
N ALA A 30 -2.47 16.25 14.39
CA ALA A 30 -1.73 16.82 13.28
C ALA A 30 -2.41 16.28 12.01
N GLY A 31 -3.39 17.03 11.50
CA GLY A 31 -4.00 16.77 10.21
C GLY A 31 -2.90 16.72 9.14
N PHE A 32 -2.58 15.51 8.68
CA PHE A 32 -1.63 15.28 7.61
C PHE A 32 -2.31 15.58 6.28
N ASP A 33 -1.87 16.66 5.63
CA ASP A 33 -2.34 17.05 4.31
C ASP A 33 -1.69 16.16 3.24
N ILE A 34 -2.51 15.37 2.55
CA ILE A 34 -2.08 14.54 1.42
C ILE A 34 -1.47 15.39 0.30
N GLU A 35 -1.79 16.68 0.23
CA GLU A 35 -1.29 17.59 -0.81
C GLU A 35 0.20 17.92 -0.64
N ASP A 36 0.72 17.99 0.60
CA ASP A 36 2.13 18.36 0.86
C ASP A 36 3.12 17.20 0.61
N PHE A 37 2.67 15.96 0.72
CA PHE A 37 3.52 14.78 0.52
C PHE A 37 3.93 14.57 -0.94
N VAL A 38 3.09 15.02 -1.89
CA VAL A 38 3.25 14.81 -3.34
C VAL A 38 4.19 15.84 -3.98
N HIS A 39 4.51 16.95 -3.29
CA HIS A 39 5.24 18.08 -3.88
C HIS A 39 6.67 18.32 -3.35
N THR A 40 7.23 17.42 -2.54
CA THR A 40 8.65 17.51 -2.16
C THR A 40 9.56 16.96 -3.27
N SER A 41 10.00 17.86 -4.14
CA SER A 41 11.15 17.70 -5.04
C SER A 41 12.42 17.41 -4.25
N GLY A 42 13.21 16.45 -4.74
CA GLY A 42 14.36 15.92 -4.04
C GLY A 42 15.54 16.88 -4.00
N GLU A 43 16.10 17.08 -2.81
CA GLU A 43 17.52 17.41 -2.61
C GLU A 43 18.01 16.75 -1.31
N GLY A 44 19.23 16.20 -1.37
CA GLY A 44 20.05 15.97 -0.18
C GLY A 44 20.10 14.54 0.36
N PHE A 45 20.74 13.61 -0.36
CA PHE A 45 21.34 12.44 0.29
C PHE A 45 22.74 12.17 -0.27
N GLY A 46 23.72 12.86 0.31
CA GLY A 46 25.08 12.37 0.38
C GLY A 46 25.29 11.77 1.76
N ASN A 47 25.58 10.47 1.84
CA ASN A 47 26.43 9.96 2.91
C ASN A 47 27.07 8.64 2.47
N ASP A 48 28.37 8.72 2.19
CA ASP A 48 29.28 7.59 2.11
C ASP A 48 29.40 6.91 3.48
N ARG A 49 29.23 5.59 3.53
CA ARG A 49 29.98 4.68 4.42
C ARG A 49 29.82 3.22 3.97
N PRO A 50 30.86 2.40 4.14
CA PRO A 50 30.98 1.12 3.44
C PRO A 50 30.14 0.04 4.12
N MET A 51 29.48 -0.78 3.29
CA MET A 51 28.77 -1.98 3.73
C MET A 51 29.77 -3.12 3.92
N ASP A 52 29.98 -3.52 5.17
CA ASP A 52 30.62 -4.79 5.51
C ASP A 52 29.74 -5.95 5.01
N ALA A 53 30.27 -6.68 4.03
CA ALA A 53 29.63 -7.84 3.45
C ALA A 53 30.00 -9.10 4.25
N ASP A 54 29.21 -9.45 5.26
CA ASP A 54 29.27 -10.78 5.89
C ASP A 54 28.26 -11.72 5.22
N ASN A 55 28.55 -12.06 3.96
CA ASN A 55 27.97 -13.21 3.30
C ASN A 55 28.84 -14.41 3.67
N GLY A 56 28.34 -15.25 4.58
CA GLY A 56 28.91 -16.57 4.87
C GLY A 56 29.00 -17.40 3.60
N SER A 57 30.13 -17.30 2.92
CA SER A 57 30.51 -18.20 1.83
C SER A 57 30.60 -19.59 2.42
N VAL A 58 29.75 -20.49 1.95
CA VAL A 58 29.96 -21.93 2.11
C VAL A 58 31.34 -22.21 1.54
N ASP A 59 32.27 -22.55 2.42
CA ASP A 59 33.68 -22.69 2.14
C ASP A 59 33.89 -23.90 1.21
N VAL A 60 33.85 -23.67 -0.11
CA VAL A 60 34.03 -24.69 -1.16
C VAL A 60 35.43 -25.32 -1.07
N ALA A 61 36.35 -24.71 -0.32
CA ALA A 61 37.66 -25.26 0.02
C ALA A 61 37.61 -26.40 1.06
N ALA A 62 36.55 -26.53 1.86
CA ALA A 62 36.40 -27.62 2.84
C ALA A 62 35.90 -28.96 2.23
N LEU A 63 35.50 -28.95 0.96
CA LEU A 63 35.14 -30.16 0.19
C LEU A 63 36.29 -30.68 -0.70
N GLY A 64 37.44 -30.01 -0.70
CA GLY A 64 38.62 -30.34 -1.52
C GLY A 64 39.70 -31.18 -0.82
N SER A 65 39.60 -31.43 0.49
CA SER A 65 40.73 -31.99 1.28
C SER A 65 40.75 -33.51 1.44
N PHE A 66 40.11 -34.28 0.55
CA PHE A 66 40.29 -35.76 0.49
C PHE A 66 41.09 -36.24 -0.74
N ALA A 67 41.90 -35.36 -1.34
CA ALA A 67 42.88 -35.71 -2.36
C ALA A 67 44.31 -35.69 -1.79
N GLY A 68 44.55 -36.52 -0.78
CA GLY A 68 45.89 -36.82 -0.28
C GLY A 68 46.00 -38.33 -0.12
N ALA A 69 46.52 -39.01 -1.14
CA ALA A 69 46.74 -40.45 -1.09
C ALA A 69 48.00 -40.75 -0.25
N PRO A 70 47.92 -41.46 0.89
CA PRO A 70 49.05 -42.24 1.35
C PRO A 70 49.11 -43.49 0.46
N THR A 71 50.28 -43.73 -0.13
CA THR A 71 50.60 -44.96 -0.87
C THR A 71 50.58 -46.16 0.09
N VAL A 72 49.38 -46.67 0.37
CA VAL A 72 49.18 -47.94 1.09
C VAL A 72 48.89 -49.02 0.06
N ALA A 73 49.73 -50.06 0.07
CA ALA A 73 49.66 -51.22 -0.80
C ALA A 73 48.21 -51.74 -0.92
N GLY A 74 47.69 -51.74 -2.15
CA GLY A 74 46.30 -52.07 -2.44
C GLY A 74 45.93 -53.49 -2.06
N LYS A 75 45.28 -53.65 -0.90
CA LYS A 75 44.53 -54.86 -0.57
C LYS A 75 43.32 -54.88 -1.50
N LYS A 76 43.37 -55.71 -2.56
CA LYS A 76 42.24 -55.92 -3.49
C LYS A 76 41.02 -56.32 -2.65
N MET A 77 40.03 -55.41 -2.51
CA MET A 77 38.78 -55.72 -1.82
C MET A 77 38.22 -57.04 -2.33
N SER A 78 37.88 -57.93 -1.41
CA SER A 78 37.31 -59.23 -1.71
C SER A 78 36.03 -59.06 -2.53
N ARG A 79 35.74 -60.02 -3.43
CA ARG A 79 34.51 -60.02 -4.23
C ARG A 79 33.25 -59.89 -3.35
N LYS A 80 33.32 -60.32 -2.09
CA LYS A 80 32.25 -60.20 -1.09
C LYS A 80 32.08 -58.76 -0.58
N GLU A 81 33.17 -58.06 -0.29
CA GLU A 81 33.19 -56.67 0.19
C GLU A 81 32.73 -55.70 -0.92
N LYS A 82 33.20 -55.89 -2.16
CA LYS A 82 32.71 -55.12 -3.31
C LYS A 82 31.20 -55.29 -3.53
N ARG A 83 30.67 -56.50 -3.28
CA ARG A 83 29.24 -56.79 -3.41
C ARG A 83 28.42 -56.16 -2.27
N GLN A 84 28.97 -56.06 -1.07
CA GLN A 84 28.35 -55.39 0.07
C GLN A 84 28.33 -53.87 -0.12
N ALA A 85 29.46 -53.26 -0.49
CA ALA A 85 29.53 -51.84 -0.81
C ALA A 85 28.56 -51.45 -1.95
N LYS A 86 28.47 -52.28 -3.02
CA LYS A 86 27.50 -52.04 -4.10
C LYS A 86 26.04 -52.12 -3.64
N ARG A 87 25.72 -53.01 -2.69
CA ARG A 87 24.37 -53.13 -2.10
C ARG A 87 24.05 -51.94 -1.19
N GLU A 88 25.03 -51.47 -0.44
CA GLU A 88 24.88 -50.34 0.47
C GLU A 88 24.69 -49.02 -0.30
N VAL A 89 25.50 -48.78 -1.33
CA VAL A 89 25.31 -47.64 -2.25
C VAL A 89 23.95 -47.71 -2.96
N ALA A 90 23.50 -48.89 -3.36
CA ALA A 90 22.18 -49.06 -3.96
C ALA A 90 21.04 -48.78 -2.96
N ARG A 91 21.21 -49.14 -1.68
CA ARG A 91 20.25 -48.83 -0.61
C ARG A 91 20.20 -47.34 -0.33
N LEU A 92 21.34 -46.69 -0.14
CA LEU A 92 21.44 -45.25 0.09
C LEU A 92 20.87 -44.45 -1.09
N LYS A 93 21.11 -44.88 -2.33
CA LYS A 93 20.52 -44.25 -3.52
C LYS A 93 19.00 -44.42 -3.58
N LYS A 94 18.47 -45.57 -3.13
CA LYS A 94 17.02 -45.82 -3.06
C LYS A 94 16.37 -44.97 -1.96
N GLU A 95 17.04 -44.83 -0.83
CA GLU A 95 16.60 -44.04 0.32
C GLU A 95 16.63 -42.53 0.01
N ALA A 96 17.71 -42.03 -0.60
CA ALA A 96 17.80 -40.66 -1.09
C ALA A 96 16.72 -40.35 -2.15
N LYS A 97 16.42 -41.29 -3.05
CA LYS A 97 15.34 -41.13 -4.04
C LYS A 97 13.94 -41.15 -3.40
N LEU A 98 13.77 -41.87 -2.29
CA LEU A 98 12.52 -41.88 -1.53
C LEU A 98 12.35 -40.55 -0.78
N ALA A 99 13.40 -40.08 -0.10
CA ALA A 99 13.45 -38.79 0.58
C ALA A 99 13.25 -37.63 -0.40
N GLU A 100 13.84 -37.67 -1.60
CA GLU A 100 13.59 -36.66 -2.66
C GLU A 100 12.12 -36.71 -3.14
N LYS A 101 11.53 -37.89 -3.26
CA LYS A 101 10.12 -38.05 -3.66
C LYS A 101 9.16 -37.59 -2.55
N GLU A 102 9.49 -37.80 -1.29
CA GLU A 102 8.74 -37.30 -0.14
C GLU A 102 8.89 -35.79 0.02
N ALA A 103 10.09 -35.25 -0.16
CA ALA A 103 10.32 -33.82 -0.24
C ALA A 103 9.50 -33.19 -1.39
N ARG A 104 9.51 -33.79 -2.59
CA ARG A 104 8.67 -33.36 -3.73
C ARG A 104 7.17 -33.51 -3.51
N LYS A 105 6.72 -34.42 -2.63
CA LYS A 105 5.30 -34.54 -2.24
C LYS A 105 4.89 -33.52 -1.19
N SER A 106 5.78 -33.23 -0.23
CA SER A 106 5.60 -32.13 0.74
C SER A 106 5.66 -30.77 0.06
N TYR A 107 6.39 -30.68 -1.05
CA TYR A 107 6.33 -29.61 -2.02
C TYR A 107 5.09 -29.79 -2.91
N THR A 108 3.90 -29.87 -2.30
CA THR A 108 2.68 -29.50 -3.01
C THR A 108 2.98 -28.16 -3.65
N SER A 109 3.10 -28.15 -4.98
CA SER A 109 3.50 -26.96 -5.74
C SER A 109 2.74 -25.76 -5.18
N VAL A 110 3.43 -24.65 -4.92
CA VAL A 110 2.80 -23.38 -4.48
C VAL A 110 1.54 -23.09 -5.32
N LYS A 111 1.56 -23.47 -6.60
CA LYS A 111 0.42 -23.40 -7.52
C LYS A 111 -0.82 -24.23 -7.09
N SER A 112 -0.64 -25.44 -6.56
CA SER A 112 -1.72 -26.26 -6.02
C SER A 112 -2.29 -25.64 -4.75
N GLN A 113 -1.43 -25.19 -3.82
CA GLN A 113 -1.86 -24.54 -2.59
C GLN A 113 -2.65 -23.25 -2.88
N LEU A 114 -2.16 -22.43 -3.82
CA LEU A 114 -2.86 -21.25 -4.31
C LEU A 114 -4.22 -21.61 -4.92
N LYS A 115 -4.30 -22.67 -5.72
CA LYS A 115 -5.56 -23.11 -6.36
C LYS A 115 -6.58 -23.62 -5.35
N ASP A 116 -6.14 -24.41 -4.38
CA ASP A 116 -7.02 -24.96 -3.34
C ASP A 116 -7.54 -23.83 -2.44
N ARG A 117 -6.69 -22.86 -2.09
CA ARG A 117 -7.10 -21.67 -1.35
C ARG A 117 -7.99 -20.74 -2.17
N ASP A 118 -7.71 -20.52 -3.46
CA ASP A 118 -8.59 -19.72 -4.32
C ASP A 118 -9.99 -20.32 -4.36
N LYS A 119 -10.09 -21.66 -4.38
CA LYS A 119 -11.37 -22.37 -4.29
C LYS A 119 -12.02 -22.20 -2.91
N GLU A 120 -11.26 -22.30 -1.83
CA GLU A 120 -11.74 -22.09 -0.45
C GLU A 120 -12.24 -20.66 -0.24
N LEU A 121 -11.42 -19.66 -0.58
CA LEU A 121 -11.79 -18.24 -0.55
C LEU A 121 -13.00 -17.98 -1.42
N THR A 122 -13.05 -18.51 -2.65
CA THR A 122 -14.23 -18.36 -3.51
C THR A 122 -15.46 -18.96 -2.86
N SER A 123 -15.35 -20.10 -2.18
CA SER A 123 -16.50 -20.70 -1.47
C SER A 123 -16.93 -19.90 -0.25
N LYS A 124 -15.99 -19.44 0.60
CA LYS A 124 -16.27 -18.59 1.77
C LYS A 124 -16.90 -17.25 1.36
N THR A 125 -16.42 -16.68 0.26
CA THR A 125 -16.89 -15.39 -0.26
C THR A 125 -18.10 -15.49 -1.20
N ALA A 126 -18.51 -16.70 -1.59
CA ALA A 126 -19.57 -16.89 -2.58
C ALA A 126 -20.91 -16.31 -2.14
N ASP A 127 -21.31 -16.58 -0.88
CA ASP A 127 -22.58 -16.10 -0.37
C ASP A 127 -22.59 -14.58 -0.18
N ALA A 128 -21.49 -14.01 0.30
CA ALA A 128 -21.33 -12.56 0.40
C ALA A 128 -21.37 -11.89 -0.98
N ARG A 129 -20.65 -12.44 -1.97
CA ARG A 129 -20.70 -11.98 -3.37
C ARG A 129 -22.12 -12.06 -3.94
N ARG A 130 -22.81 -13.20 -3.77
CA ARG A 130 -24.18 -13.38 -4.26
C ARG A 130 -25.15 -12.39 -3.61
N LYS A 131 -25.01 -12.12 -2.32
CA LYS A 131 -25.80 -11.09 -1.61
C LYS A 131 -25.54 -9.69 -2.17
N ARG A 132 -24.28 -9.33 -2.43
CA ARG A 132 -23.90 -8.04 -3.03
C ARG A 132 -24.42 -7.90 -4.47
N GLU A 133 -24.27 -8.93 -5.30
CA GLU A 133 -24.77 -8.94 -6.68
C GLU A 133 -26.30 -8.84 -6.75
N GLY A 134 -27.01 -9.38 -5.76
CA GLY A 134 -28.46 -9.26 -5.62
C GLY A 134 -28.94 -8.03 -4.85
N ALA A 135 -28.04 -7.14 -4.42
CA ALA A 135 -28.40 -5.94 -3.68
C ALA A 135 -29.26 -5.00 -4.53
N LYS A 136 -30.32 -4.46 -3.93
CA LYS A 136 -31.23 -3.51 -4.59
C LYS A 136 -30.91 -2.05 -4.27
N ASP A 137 -30.00 -1.82 -3.34
CA ASP A 137 -29.54 -0.52 -2.88
C ASP A 137 -28.02 -0.41 -3.01
N VAL A 138 -27.56 0.83 -3.20
CA VAL A 138 -26.14 1.12 -3.45
C VAL A 138 -25.28 0.81 -2.22
N VAL A 139 -25.81 1.04 -1.02
CA VAL A 139 -25.13 0.79 0.26
C VAL A 139 -24.72 -0.67 0.40
N ASN A 140 -25.63 -1.63 0.17
CA ASN A 140 -25.29 -3.05 0.26
C ASN A 140 -24.46 -3.55 -0.94
N TYR A 141 -24.48 -2.82 -2.06
CA TYR A 141 -23.62 -3.12 -3.19
C TYR A 141 -22.14 -2.81 -2.90
N ILE A 142 -21.83 -1.78 -2.10
CA ILE A 142 -20.45 -1.42 -1.72
C ILE A 142 -19.77 -2.59 -1.00
N GLY A 143 -18.60 -2.96 -1.51
CA GLY A 143 -17.97 -4.28 -1.32
C GLY A 143 -17.31 -4.60 0.02
N TYR A 144 -17.40 -3.73 1.04
CA TYR A 144 -16.84 -4.02 2.37
C TYR A 144 -17.93 -4.19 3.43
N ASN A 145 -17.63 -4.78 4.59
CA ASN A 145 -18.56 -4.88 5.72
C ASN A 145 -18.34 -3.76 6.73
N ARG A 146 -17.09 -3.52 7.15
CA ARG A 146 -16.73 -2.49 8.15
C ARG A 146 -15.42 -1.80 7.79
N MET A 147 -15.37 -0.48 7.95
CA MET A 147 -14.14 0.31 7.89
C MET A 147 -13.79 0.80 9.29
N TYR A 148 -12.63 0.41 9.79
CA TYR A 148 -12.10 0.85 11.09
C TYR A 148 -11.31 2.15 10.93
N GLN A 149 -11.17 2.90 12.04
CA GLN A 149 -10.51 4.21 12.04
C GLN A 149 -9.02 4.13 11.66
N ASP A 150 -8.35 3.06 12.09
CA ASP A 150 -6.94 2.75 11.79
C ASP A 150 -6.71 2.38 10.31
N GLY A 151 -7.78 2.23 9.52
CA GLY A 151 -7.70 1.88 8.11
C GLY A 151 -7.80 0.40 7.84
N ILE A 152 -7.93 -0.47 8.84
CA ILE A 152 -8.29 -1.87 8.61
C ILE A 152 -9.73 -1.89 8.06
N CYS A 153 -9.97 -2.73 7.06
CA CYS A 153 -11.28 -2.89 6.47
C CYS A 153 -11.64 -4.36 6.42
N GLU A 154 -12.71 -4.73 7.11
CA GLU A 154 -13.33 -6.04 6.99
C GLU A 154 -14.10 -6.07 5.68
N VAL A 155 -13.56 -6.74 4.66
CA VAL A 155 -14.17 -6.82 3.33
C VAL A 155 -15.34 -7.78 3.37
N GLU A 156 -15.13 -8.92 4.00
CA GLU A 156 -16.09 -9.99 4.23
C GLU A 156 -15.79 -10.63 5.60
N GLU A 157 -16.68 -11.47 6.12
CA GLU A 157 -16.48 -12.13 7.41
C GLU A 157 -15.18 -12.94 7.40
N GLY A 158 -14.25 -12.56 8.29
CA GLY A 158 -12.94 -13.17 8.42
C GLY A 158 -11.90 -12.79 7.34
N LEU A 159 -12.20 -11.81 6.48
CA LEU A 159 -11.27 -11.27 5.48
C LEU A 159 -11.03 -9.77 5.72
N PHE A 160 -9.82 -9.44 6.14
CA PHE A 160 -9.42 -8.09 6.50
C PHE A 160 -8.39 -7.55 5.52
N SER A 161 -8.50 -6.27 5.17
CA SER A 161 -7.63 -5.59 4.21
C SER A 161 -7.03 -4.31 4.77
N SER A 162 -5.84 -3.98 4.30
CA SER A 162 -5.20 -2.68 4.49
C SER A 162 -4.63 -2.16 3.16
N SER A 163 -4.42 -0.84 3.07
CA SER A 163 -3.97 -0.17 1.86
C SER A 163 -2.82 0.79 2.15
N ILE A 164 -1.79 0.73 1.31
CA ILE A 164 -0.68 1.69 1.29
C ILE A 164 -0.84 2.57 0.06
N SER A 165 -0.80 3.89 0.25
CA SER A 165 -0.62 4.84 -0.85
C SER A 165 0.87 5.03 -1.10
N PHE A 166 1.28 5.10 -2.37
CA PHE A 166 2.68 5.30 -2.70
C PHE A 166 2.87 6.24 -3.89
N SER A 167 3.98 6.98 -3.87
CA SER A 167 4.29 7.97 -4.90
C SER A 167 4.78 7.33 -6.20
N ASP A 168 4.62 8.05 -7.32
CA ASP A 168 5.26 7.64 -8.57
C ASP A 168 6.79 7.69 -8.44
N THR A 169 7.48 6.96 -9.31
CA THR A 169 8.94 7.04 -9.43
C THR A 169 9.35 6.92 -10.89
N SER A 170 10.30 7.75 -11.32
CA SER A 170 10.67 7.88 -12.73
C SER A 170 11.56 6.74 -13.22
N TYR A 171 10.98 5.60 -13.59
CA TYR A 171 11.74 4.43 -14.03
C TYR A 171 12.58 4.67 -15.30
N HIS A 172 12.04 5.37 -16.31
CA HIS A 172 12.75 5.58 -17.58
C HIS A 172 13.90 6.59 -17.51
N SER A 173 13.86 7.50 -16.55
CA SER A 173 14.86 8.59 -16.43
C SER A 173 16.04 8.23 -15.53
N VAL A 174 15.94 7.13 -14.76
CA VAL A 174 17.04 6.66 -13.92
C VAL A 174 18.04 5.82 -14.71
N ARG A 175 19.28 5.73 -14.20
CA ARG A 175 20.35 4.93 -14.81
C ARG A 175 20.02 3.43 -14.80
N ASP A 176 20.58 2.68 -15.74
CA ASP A 176 20.36 1.22 -15.87
C ASP A 176 20.58 0.43 -14.56
N GLU A 177 21.59 0.81 -13.77
CA GLU A 177 21.86 0.17 -12.47
C GLU A 177 20.70 0.37 -11.49
N GLN A 178 20.14 1.58 -11.46
CA GLN A 178 19.00 1.92 -10.62
C GLN A 178 17.72 1.25 -11.14
N GLN A 179 17.53 1.15 -12.46
CA GLN A 179 16.43 0.37 -13.06
C GLN A 179 16.48 -1.09 -12.62
N LYS A 180 17.66 -1.73 -12.69
CA LYS A 180 17.86 -3.11 -12.21
C LYS A 180 17.61 -3.25 -10.71
N SER A 181 18.02 -2.26 -9.91
CA SER A 181 17.75 -2.22 -8.47
C SER A 181 16.25 -2.14 -8.19
N MET A 182 15.54 -1.23 -8.88
CA MET A 182 14.08 -1.10 -8.79
C MET A 182 13.36 -2.37 -9.20
N PHE A 183 13.76 -3.00 -10.30
CA PHE A 183 13.20 -4.27 -10.75
C PHE A 183 13.40 -5.38 -9.70
N SER A 184 14.60 -5.45 -9.11
CA SER A 184 14.91 -6.42 -8.06
C SER A 184 14.09 -6.17 -6.80
N ALA A 185 13.90 -4.91 -6.41
CA ALA A 185 13.06 -4.53 -5.28
C ALA A 185 11.57 -4.83 -5.54
N LEU A 186 11.06 -4.59 -6.75
CA LEU A 186 9.70 -4.95 -7.12
C LEU A 186 9.48 -6.48 -7.10
N THR A 187 10.46 -7.25 -7.56
CA THR A 187 10.45 -8.71 -7.44
C THR A 187 10.36 -9.14 -5.98
N ARG A 188 11.20 -8.56 -5.11
CA ARG A 188 11.15 -8.80 -3.65
C ARG A 188 9.80 -8.42 -3.04
N LEU A 189 9.20 -7.31 -3.49
CA LEU A 189 7.87 -6.90 -3.05
C LEU A 189 6.84 -7.98 -3.35
N TYR A 190 6.85 -8.56 -4.55
CA TYR A 190 5.91 -9.62 -4.92
C TYR A 190 6.20 -10.94 -4.21
N ASP A 191 7.48 -11.29 -4.03
CA ASP A 191 7.91 -12.54 -3.40
C ASP A 191 7.59 -12.59 -1.90
N GLN A 192 7.46 -11.44 -1.23
CA GLN A 192 7.11 -11.40 0.20
C GLN A 192 5.70 -11.96 0.47
N PHE A 193 4.80 -11.87 -0.52
CA PHE A 193 3.40 -12.20 -0.32
C PHE A 193 3.21 -13.71 -0.31
N GLY A 194 3.11 -14.25 0.90
CA GLY A 194 2.84 -15.66 1.10
C GLY A 194 1.50 -16.09 0.51
N ALA A 195 1.35 -17.41 0.38
CA ALA A 195 0.15 -18.05 -0.16
C ALA A 195 -1.14 -17.80 0.65
N ASN A 196 -1.13 -17.02 1.75
CA ASN A 196 -2.30 -16.65 2.54
C ASN A 196 -2.72 -15.18 2.37
N THR A 197 -1.98 -14.40 1.58
CA THR A 197 -2.29 -12.99 1.31
C THR A 197 -2.99 -12.85 -0.05
N LEU A 198 -3.94 -11.93 -0.16
CA LEU A 198 -4.45 -11.43 -1.45
C LEU A 198 -3.89 -10.05 -1.67
N VAL A 199 -3.46 -9.73 -2.89
CA VAL A 199 -2.82 -8.45 -3.21
C VAL A 199 -3.43 -7.87 -4.46
N GLN A 200 -3.68 -6.57 -4.42
CA GLN A 200 -4.17 -5.77 -5.53
C GLN A 200 -3.35 -4.49 -5.62
N MET A 201 -2.78 -4.26 -6.80
CA MET A 201 -2.23 -2.97 -7.18
C MET A 201 -3.32 -2.18 -7.90
N SER A 202 -3.47 -0.90 -7.59
CA SER A 202 -4.48 -0.05 -8.22
C SER A 202 -3.92 1.30 -8.57
N VAL A 203 -4.23 1.74 -9.79
CA VAL A 203 -3.99 3.10 -10.26
C VAL A 203 -5.36 3.73 -10.43
N ILE A 204 -5.62 4.79 -9.69
CA ILE A 204 -6.91 5.50 -9.70
C ILE A 204 -6.70 6.87 -10.29
N ASN A 205 -7.41 7.13 -11.38
CA ASN A 205 -7.46 8.41 -12.06
C ASN A 205 -8.72 9.16 -11.58
N THR A 206 -8.54 10.15 -10.71
CA THR A 206 -9.63 10.97 -10.17
C THR A 206 -9.59 12.36 -10.79
N PRO A 207 -10.71 12.89 -11.29
CA PRO A 207 -10.72 14.26 -11.78
C PRO A 207 -10.57 15.26 -10.63
N LEU A 208 -9.88 16.38 -10.88
CA LEU A 208 -9.72 17.46 -9.91
C LEU A 208 -11.04 18.16 -9.62
N LEU A 209 -11.22 18.60 -8.38
CA LEU A 209 -12.36 19.43 -7.99
C LEU A 209 -12.28 20.78 -8.69
N LYS A 210 -13.43 21.37 -9.04
CA LYS A 210 -13.47 22.69 -9.70
C LYS A 210 -12.77 23.77 -8.88
N GLU A 211 -12.82 23.66 -7.55
CA GLU A 211 -12.18 24.59 -6.61
C GLU A 211 -10.64 24.46 -6.62
N GLU A 212 -10.13 23.26 -6.91
CA GLU A 212 -8.70 22.98 -7.07
C GLU A 212 -8.18 23.34 -8.47
N VAL A 213 -9.09 23.45 -9.46
CA VAL A 213 -8.77 23.80 -10.84
C VAL A 213 -8.52 25.30 -10.94
N GLY A 214 -7.26 25.69 -11.11
CA GLY A 214 -6.88 27.07 -11.37
C GLY A 214 -6.66 27.95 -10.14
N ASN A 215 -6.55 27.34 -8.95
CA ASN A 215 -6.17 28.00 -7.69
C ASN A 215 -4.89 27.39 -7.06
N ARG A 216 -4.11 26.63 -7.84
CA ARG A 216 -2.89 25.99 -7.34
C ARG A 216 -1.77 27.00 -7.19
N LYS A 217 -1.02 26.86 -6.10
CA LYS A 217 0.24 27.58 -5.89
C LYS A 217 1.38 26.67 -6.35
N PHE A 218 1.88 26.89 -7.56
CA PHE A 218 3.02 26.14 -8.10
C PHE A 218 4.34 26.66 -7.55
N PHE A 219 4.43 27.99 -7.38
CA PHE A 219 5.57 28.68 -6.81
C PHE A 219 5.14 29.49 -5.59
N ASP A 220 5.88 29.34 -4.49
CA ASP A 220 5.68 30.17 -3.31
C ASP A 220 6.30 31.55 -3.56
N VAL A 221 5.42 32.54 -3.83
CA VAL A 221 5.82 33.93 -4.08
C VAL A 221 6.53 34.53 -2.86
N ALA A 222 6.14 34.17 -1.63
CA ALA A 222 6.73 34.75 -0.43
C ALA A 222 8.16 34.27 -0.18
N ARG A 223 8.54 33.10 -0.71
CA ARG A 223 9.89 32.54 -0.60
C ARG A 223 10.87 33.05 -1.65
N GLN A 224 10.45 33.91 -2.59
CA GLN A 224 11.33 34.40 -3.64
C GLN A 224 12.24 35.54 -3.13
N GLY A 225 13.52 35.43 -3.44
CA GLY A 225 14.58 36.30 -2.88
C GLY A 225 14.61 37.74 -3.38
N ASN A 226 13.88 38.09 -4.45
CA ASN A 226 13.80 39.45 -4.97
C ASN A 226 12.44 39.74 -5.64
N ASP A 227 12.14 41.02 -5.87
CA ASP A 227 10.85 41.46 -6.43
C ASP A 227 10.59 40.96 -7.86
N ALA A 228 11.63 40.83 -8.68
CA ALA A 228 11.49 40.31 -10.04
C ALA A 228 11.06 38.82 -10.01
N ALA A 229 11.72 37.99 -9.20
CA ALA A 229 11.37 36.59 -9.01
C ALA A 229 10.00 36.41 -8.35
N ARG A 230 9.58 37.33 -7.47
CA ARG A 230 8.21 37.38 -6.94
C ARG A 230 7.19 37.62 -8.06
N ASN A 231 7.46 38.59 -8.93
CA ASN A 231 6.59 38.90 -10.06
C ASN A 231 6.52 37.72 -11.03
N ASP A 232 7.66 37.15 -11.40
CA ASP A 232 7.73 35.97 -12.27
C ASP A 232 6.97 34.78 -11.68
N ALA A 233 7.17 34.48 -10.39
CA ALA A 233 6.47 33.40 -9.69
C ALA A 233 4.94 33.61 -9.70
N GLN A 234 4.47 34.85 -9.56
CA GLN A 234 3.05 35.18 -9.65
C GLN A 234 2.52 34.99 -11.08
N VAL A 235 3.21 35.53 -12.08
CA VAL A 235 2.81 35.37 -13.50
C VAL A 235 2.81 33.90 -13.92
N PHE A 236 3.80 33.11 -13.50
CA PHE A 236 3.83 31.68 -13.79
C PHE A 236 2.69 30.93 -13.09
N ASN A 237 2.37 31.26 -11.84
CA ASN A 237 1.19 30.69 -11.18
C ASN A 237 -0.09 31.00 -11.96
N ASP A 238 -0.27 32.23 -12.44
CA ASP A 238 -1.45 32.63 -13.21
C ASP A 238 -1.54 31.86 -14.53
N ILE A 239 -0.45 31.83 -15.32
CA ILE A 239 -0.40 31.09 -16.60
C ILE A 239 -0.64 29.59 -16.39
N LEU A 240 -0.02 28.99 -15.37
CA LEU A 240 -0.19 27.57 -15.09
C LEU A 240 -1.63 27.28 -14.67
N ASN A 241 -2.23 28.14 -13.84
CA ASN A 241 -3.64 28.01 -13.47
C ASN A 241 -4.58 28.17 -14.67
N ASP A 242 -4.30 29.09 -15.59
CA ASP A 242 -5.04 29.22 -16.85
C ASP A 242 -4.97 27.93 -17.68
N LYS A 243 -3.78 27.35 -17.82
CA LYS A 243 -3.59 26.05 -18.52
C LYS A 243 -4.29 24.89 -17.83
N VAL A 244 -4.34 24.87 -16.50
CA VAL A 244 -5.14 23.87 -15.76
C VAL A 244 -6.64 24.06 -16.04
N ARG A 245 -7.13 25.31 -16.09
CA ARG A 245 -8.53 25.61 -16.45
C ARG A 245 -8.86 25.23 -17.91
N GLU A 246 -7.91 25.36 -18.83
CA GLU A 246 -8.03 24.91 -20.23
C GLU A 246 -8.13 23.38 -20.37
N GLY A 247 -7.88 22.62 -19.31
CA GLY A 247 -8.26 21.20 -19.22
C GLY A 247 -7.21 20.20 -19.69
N VAL A 248 -5.96 20.62 -19.92
CA VAL A 248 -4.92 19.75 -20.48
C VAL A 248 -4.48 18.63 -19.51
N SER A 249 -4.75 18.75 -18.20
CA SER A 249 -4.65 17.61 -17.27
C SER A 249 -5.36 17.87 -15.93
N ASN A 250 -6.69 17.72 -15.92
CA ASN A 250 -7.49 17.80 -14.69
C ASN A 250 -7.62 16.43 -14.00
N ILE A 251 -6.64 15.55 -14.13
CA ILE A 251 -6.66 14.21 -13.55
C ILE A 251 -5.53 14.06 -12.54
N ARG A 252 -5.89 13.64 -11.33
CA ARG A 252 -4.96 13.21 -10.28
C ARG A 252 -4.84 11.69 -10.36
N ARG A 253 -3.61 11.18 -10.53
CA ARG A 253 -3.31 9.75 -10.59
C ARG A 253 -2.69 9.31 -9.27
N ASN A 254 -3.43 8.49 -8.52
CA ASN A 254 -2.97 7.94 -7.26
C ASN A 254 -2.75 6.44 -7.37
N ARG A 255 -1.75 5.93 -6.64
CA ARG A 255 -1.39 4.50 -6.66
C ARG A 255 -1.55 3.91 -5.27
N TYR A 256 -2.10 2.70 -5.23
CA TYR A 256 -2.41 2.00 -4.00
C TYR A 256 -2.02 0.53 -4.09
N LEU A 257 -1.39 0.03 -3.03
CA LEU A 257 -1.13 -1.37 -2.79
C LEU A 257 -2.09 -1.82 -1.69
N THR A 258 -3.10 -2.62 -2.06
CA THR A 258 -4.06 -3.18 -1.10
C THR A 258 -3.78 -4.65 -0.91
N TYR A 259 -3.63 -5.07 0.34
CA TYR A 259 -3.40 -6.47 0.70
C TYR A 259 -4.43 -6.92 1.73
N SER A 260 -4.80 -8.19 1.66
CA SER A 260 -5.81 -8.77 2.54
C SER A 260 -5.36 -10.11 3.10
N VAL A 261 -5.76 -10.38 4.35
CA VAL A 261 -5.43 -11.59 5.10
C VAL A 261 -6.69 -12.18 5.71
N THR A 262 -6.70 -13.49 5.88
CA THR A 262 -7.77 -14.21 6.58
C THR A 262 -7.44 -14.31 8.07
N ALA A 263 -8.33 -13.84 8.93
CA ALA A 263 -8.17 -13.90 10.38
C ALA A 263 -9.55 -14.02 11.06
N GLU A 264 -9.60 -14.51 12.29
CA GLU A 264 -10.86 -14.62 13.05
C GLU A 264 -11.29 -13.27 13.63
N THR A 265 -10.33 -12.43 14.02
CA THR A 265 -10.58 -11.14 14.65
C THR A 265 -9.80 -10.02 13.96
N ALA A 266 -10.28 -8.78 14.13
CA ALA A 266 -9.60 -7.58 13.64
C ALA A 266 -8.22 -7.41 14.28
N ASP A 267 -8.06 -7.76 15.57
CA ASP A 267 -6.79 -7.65 16.28
C ASP A 267 -5.75 -8.64 15.76
N ASP A 268 -6.17 -9.86 15.43
CA ASP A 268 -5.30 -10.85 14.81
C ASP A 268 -4.89 -10.43 13.39
N ALA A 269 -5.84 -9.87 12.63
CA ALA A 269 -5.59 -9.30 11.32
C ALA A 269 -4.60 -8.13 11.40
N ALA A 270 -4.76 -7.22 12.37
CA ALA A 270 -3.91 -6.05 12.55
C ALA A 270 -2.43 -6.44 12.68
N ARG A 271 -2.14 -7.49 13.45
CA ARG A 271 -0.76 -7.99 13.63
C ARG A 271 -0.16 -8.54 12.34
N GLN A 272 -0.95 -9.23 11.52
CA GLN A 272 -0.48 -9.76 10.23
C GLN A 272 -0.32 -8.64 9.20
N LEU A 273 -1.30 -7.75 9.11
CA LEU A 273 -1.32 -6.61 8.20
C LEU A 273 -0.14 -5.65 8.50
N SER A 274 0.14 -5.36 9.76
CA SER A 274 1.27 -4.51 10.17
C SER A 274 2.62 -5.08 9.74
N ARG A 275 2.82 -6.40 9.77
CA ARG A 275 4.06 -7.01 9.27
C ARG A 275 4.24 -6.83 7.77
N ILE A 276 3.16 -7.06 7.00
CA ILE A 276 3.14 -6.87 5.55
C ILE A 276 3.37 -5.39 5.21
N GLU A 277 2.74 -4.50 5.99
CA GLU A 277 2.89 -3.06 5.86
C GLU A 277 4.35 -2.63 5.98
N THR A 278 5.00 -2.97 7.09
CA THR A 278 6.36 -2.50 7.39
C THR A 278 7.34 -3.01 6.34
N GLU A 279 7.21 -4.26 5.89
CA GLU A 279 8.03 -4.81 4.82
C GLU A 279 7.76 -4.12 3.47
N SER A 280 6.49 -3.98 3.08
CA SER A 280 6.10 -3.35 1.82
C SER A 280 6.53 -1.89 1.75
N SER A 281 6.31 -1.12 2.82
CA SER A 281 6.74 0.27 2.96
C SER A 281 8.25 0.39 2.85
N ARG A 282 9.02 -0.52 3.47
CA ARG A 282 10.49 -0.52 3.36
C ARG A 282 10.94 -0.77 1.92
N ILE A 283 10.36 -1.75 1.24
CA ILE A 283 10.71 -2.09 -0.13
C ILE A 283 10.34 -0.94 -1.09
N LEU A 284 9.15 -0.36 -0.96
CA LEU A 284 8.72 0.81 -1.74
C LEU A 284 9.68 1.99 -1.58
N ASN A 285 10.03 2.32 -0.32
CA ASN A 285 10.98 3.40 -0.04
C ASN A 285 12.37 3.13 -0.63
N SER A 286 12.82 1.87 -0.67
CA SER A 286 14.11 1.50 -1.30
C SER A 286 14.14 1.74 -2.82
N MET A 287 12.98 1.80 -3.47
CA MET A 287 12.82 2.15 -4.89
C MET A 287 12.62 3.65 -5.12
N GLY A 288 12.72 4.48 -4.06
CA GLY A 288 12.43 5.91 -4.11
C GLY A 288 10.93 6.24 -4.19
N SER A 289 10.05 5.27 -3.97
CA SER A 289 8.60 5.49 -3.89
C SER A 289 8.20 5.67 -2.44
N LYS A 290 7.78 6.89 -2.07
CA LYS A 290 7.40 7.18 -0.69
C LYS A 290 6.08 6.47 -0.38
N ALA A 291 6.09 5.61 0.64
CA ALA A 291 4.93 4.85 1.08
C ALA A 291 4.26 5.47 2.30
N HIS A 292 2.93 5.43 2.33
CA HIS A 292 2.09 5.92 3.44
C HIS A 292 0.95 4.94 3.71
N LEU A 293 0.85 4.45 4.95
CA LEU A 293 -0.27 3.61 5.38
C LEU A 293 -1.55 4.43 5.47
N MET A 294 -2.61 4.00 4.79
CA MET A 294 -3.87 4.73 4.78
C MET A 294 -4.72 4.42 6.01
N ASN A 295 -5.17 5.48 6.70
CA ASN A 295 -6.19 5.34 7.74
C ASN A 295 -7.61 5.18 7.15
N GLY A 296 -8.60 4.96 8.01
CA GLY A 296 -9.98 4.70 7.61
C GLY A 296 -10.59 5.85 6.79
N THR A 297 -10.38 7.09 7.23
CA THR A 297 -10.90 8.29 6.55
C THR A 297 -10.28 8.45 5.17
N GLN A 298 -8.97 8.23 5.04
CA GLN A 298 -8.26 8.30 3.76
C GLN A 298 -8.76 7.23 2.79
N ARG A 299 -8.99 5.99 3.27
CA ARG A 299 -9.57 4.93 2.43
C ARG A 299 -10.98 5.27 1.99
N LEU A 300 -11.82 5.80 2.89
CA LEU A 300 -13.17 6.26 2.56
C LEU A 300 -13.15 7.40 1.54
N SER A 301 -12.20 8.33 1.65
CA SER A 301 -12.03 9.43 0.68
C SER A 301 -11.75 8.90 -0.73
N VAL A 302 -10.95 7.84 -0.86
CA VAL A 302 -10.66 7.22 -2.17
C VAL A 302 -11.88 6.50 -2.73
N ILE A 303 -12.62 5.77 -1.89
CA ILE A 303 -13.85 5.11 -2.34
C ILE A 303 -14.90 6.16 -2.72
N HIS A 304 -15.03 7.23 -1.93
CA HIS A 304 -15.90 8.36 -2.23
C HIS A 304 -15.52 9.03 -3.55
N SER A 305 -14.23 9.26 -3.83
CA SER A 305 -13.81 9.91 -5.07
C SER A 305 -14.17 9.10 -6.33
N LEU A 306 -14.18 7.77 -6.22
CA LEU A 306 -14.62 6.86 -7.28
C LEU A 306 -16.15 6.89 -7.47
N LEU A 307 -16.90 6.97 -6.38
CA LEU A 307 -18.36 6.87 -6.39
C LEU A 307 -19.06 8.23 -6.56
N ASN A 308 -18.39 9.32 -6.20
CA ASN A 308 -18.91 10.68 -6.17
C ASN A 308 -17.86 11.67 -6.74
N PRO A 309 -17.43 11.50 -8.02
CA PRO A 309 -16.45 12.39 -8.62
C PRO A 309 -16.97 13.84 -8.63
N TYR A 310 -16.05 14.79 -8.50
CA TYR A 310 -16.33 16.23 -8.38
C TYR A 310 -17.08 16.68 -7.12
N LYS A 311 -17.40 15.79 -6.17
CA LYS A 311 -17.96 16.17 -4.86
C LYS A 311 -16.83 16.17 -3.81
N PRO A 312 -16.70 17.22 -2.99
CA PRO A 312 -15.75 17.20 -1.88
C PRO A 312 -16.14 16.13 -0.87
N PHE A 313 -15.15 15.56 -0.18
CA PHE A 313 -15.36 14.55 0.85
C PHE A 313 -15.19 15.17 2.22
N TYR A 314 -16.28 15.21 2.99
CA TYR A 314 -16.26 15.64 4.39
C TYR A 314 -16.77 14.49 5.23
N PHE A 315 -15.88 13.91 6.04
CA PHE A 315 -16.21 12.82 6.92
C PHE A 315 -15.35 12.89 8.17
N ASP A 316 -15.99 12.78 9.32
CA ASP A 316 -15.32 12.64 10.59
C ASP A 316 -15.93 11.49 11.38
N TYR A 317 -15.08 10.58 11.87
CA TYR A 317 -15.55 9.41 12.60
C TYR A 317 -16.28 9.77 13.89
N GLN A 318 -15.87 10.82 14.61
CA GLN A 318 -16.47 11.16 15.90
C GLN A 318 -17.85 11.82 15.72
N LYS A 319 -18.00 12.62 14.66
CA LYS A 319 -19.21 13.36 14.33
C LYS A 319 -20.24 12.52 13.58
N ASP A 320 -19.80 11.76 12.59
CA ASP A 320 -20.69 11.10 11.63
C ASP A 320 -21.01 9.66 12.05
N ILE A 321 -20.08 8.99 12.72
CA ILE A 321 -20.29 7.64 13.28
C ILE A 321 -20.49 7.76 14.79
N SER A 322 -21.68 7.45 15.27
CA SER A 322 -21.95 7.46 16.71
C SER A 322 -22.92 6.35 17.10
N ALA A 323 -22.83 5.88 18.34
CA ALA A 323 -23.76 4.88 18.87
C ALA A 323 -25.24 5.34 18.85
N LYS A 324 -25.48 6.66 18.73
CA LYS A 324 -26.81 7.26 18.68
C LYS A 324 -27.36 7.42 17.25
N ARG A 325 -26.50 7.33 16.22
CA ARG A 325 -26.89 7.42 14.81
C ARG A 325 -26.81 6.03 14.17
N VAL A 326 -27.80 5.70 13.35
CA VAL A 326 -27.81 4.45 12.56
C VAL A 326 -26.91 4.56 11.31
N GLN A 327 -26.25 5.70 11.13
CA GLN A 327 -25.41 5.99 9.98
C GLN A 327 -24.13 5.15 10.01
N THR A 328 -23.84 4.49 8.90
CA THR A 328 -22.62 3.72 8.68
C THR A 328 -21.66 4.47 7.76
N THR A 329 -20.41 4.05 7.70
CA THR A 329 -19.41 4.63 6.78
C THR A 329 -19.82 4.48 5.31
N LYS A 330 -20.65 3.48 4.99
CA LYS A 330 -21.19 3.29 3.64
C LYS A 330 -22.19 4.36 3.28
N ASP A 331 -23.06 4.74 4.21
CA ASP A 331 -24.06 5.79 4.00
C ASP A 331 -23.41 7.14 3.72
N CYS A 332 -22.23 7.39 4.28
CA CYS A 332 -21.47 8.62 4.05
C CYS A 332 -20.80 8.70 2.67
N ILE A 333 -20.59 7.57 1.99
CA ILE A 333 -19.86 7.51 0.71
C ILE A 333 -20.71 7.03 -0.46
N ALA A 334 -21.89 6.47 -0.21
CA ALA A 334 -22.74 5.89 -1.24
C ALA A 334 -23.34 7.00 -2.12
N PRO A 335 -23.25 6.88 -3.45
CA PRO A 335 -23.97 7.74 -4.37
C PRO A 335 -25.45 7.37 -4.36
N THR A 336 -26.29 8.26 -4.88
CA THR A 336 -27.75 8.04 -4.91
C THR A 336 -28.13 6.86 -5.80
N GLN A 337 -27.42 6.69 -6.92
CA GLN A 337 -27.64 5.63 -7.90
C GLN A 337 -26.35 5.32 -8.65
N ILE A 338 -26.24 4.06 -9.10
CA ILE A 338 -25.23 3.59 -10.04
C ILE A 338 -25.96 2.87 -11.16
N ASP A 339 -25.84 3.38 -12.38
CA ASP A 339 -26.36 2.75 -13.59
C ASP A 339 -25.27 1.91 -14.26
N TRP A 340 -25.42 0.59 -14.20
CA TRP A 340 -24.49 -0.38 -14.77
C TRP A 340 -24.70 -0.64 -16.26
N ARG A 341 -25.76 -0.09 -16.86
CA ARG A 341 -26.06 -0.23 -18.30
C ARG A 341 -26.53 1.11 -18.85
N PRO A 342 -25.68 2.15 -18.78
CA PRO A 342 -26.03 3.44 -19.34
C PRO A 342 -26.32 3.29 -20.83
N ASP A 343 -27.44 3.86 -21.26
CA ASP A 343 -27.89 3.88 -22.66
C ASP A 343 -28.14 2.47 -23.27
N GLY A 344 -28.18 1.42 -22.44
CA GLY A 344 -28.56 0.06 -22.82
C GLY A 344 -27.57 -0.71 -23.72
N MET A 345 -26.42 -0.13 -24.06
CA MET A 345 -25.50 -0.68 -25.08
C MET A 345 -24.14 -1.12 -24.55
N PHE A 346 -23.65 -0.55 -23.45
CA PHE A 346 -22.27 -0.72 -23.00
C PHE A 346 -22.22 -1.47 -21.66
N ASN A 347 -21.51 -2.61 -21.62
CA ASN A 347 -21.25 -3.37 -20.37
C ASN A 347 -19.86 -3.02 -19.78
N ASP A 348 -19.12 -2.11 -20.41
CA ASP A 348 -17.74 -1.74 -20.09
C ASP A 348 -17.63 -0.40 -19.35
N CYS A 349 -18.75 0.29 -19.14
CA CYS A 349 -18.83 1.52 -18.35
C CYS A 349 -20.06 1.50 -17.44
N PHE A 350 -19.99 2.29 -16.38
CA PHE A 350 -21.13 2.59 -15.50
C PHE A 350 -21.30 4.11 -15.43
N LYS A 351 -22.49 4.56 -15.09
CA LYS A 351 -22.82 5.98 -14.94
C LYS A 351 -23.29 6.25 -13.52
N LEU A 352 -22.76 7.31 -12.94
CA LEU A 352 -23.09 7.76 -11.58
C LEU A 352 -24.22 8.79 -11.59
N ASP A 353 -24.76 9.08 -10.40
CA ASP A 353 -25.90 9.98 -10.21
C ASP A 353 -25.67 11.41 -10.75
N ASN A 354 -24.43 11.85 -10.77
CA ASN A 354 -23.97 13.14 -11.30
C ASN A 354 -23.72 13.13 -12.83
N GLY A 355 -24.05 12.05 -13.52
CA GLY A 355 -23.89 11.91 -14.97
C GLY A 355 -22.47 11.55 -15.43
N VAL A 356 -21.54 11.33 -14.51
CA VAL A 356 -20.16 10.94 -14.83
C VAL A 356 -20.08 9.46 -15.17
N TYR A 357 -19.38 9.15 -16.25
CA TYR A 357 -19.09 7.77 -16.66
C TYR A 357 -17.79 7.29 -16.00
N GLY A 358 -17.83 6.09 -15.45
CA GLY A 358 -16.68 5.38 -14.93
C GLY A 358 -16.41 4.10 -15.71
N GLN A 359 -15.15 3.70 -15.78
CA GLN A 359 -14.69 2.47 -16.40
C GLN A 359 -13.62 1.83 -15.53
N VAL A 360 -13.62 0.50 -15.44
CA VAL A 360 -12.62 -0.26 -14.67
C VAL A 360 -11.97 -1.29 -15.58
N LEU A 361 -10.65 -1.20 -15.72
CA LEU A 361 -9.84 -2.21 -16.40
C LEU A 361 -9.19 -3.13 -15.36
N VAL A 362 -9.43 -4.43 -15.47
CA VAL A 362 -8.86 -5.44 -14.55
C VAL A 362 -7.96 -6.41 -15.31
N MET A 363 -6.68 -6.42 -14.96
CA MET A 363 -5.72 -7.40 -15.47
C MET A 363 -5.61 -8.56 -14.49
N LYS A 364 -6.11 -9.75 -14.89
CA LYS A 364 -6.05 -10.97 -14.07
C LYS A 364 -4.89 -11.90 -14.42
N LYS A 365 -4.37 -11.79 -15.64
CA LYS A 365 -3.27 -12.60 -16.16
C LYS A 365 -2.40 -11.71 -17.03
N PHE A 366 -1.10 -11.74 -16.78
CA PHE A 366 -0.12 -11.21 -17.70
C PHE A 366 0.26 -12.29 -18.72
N GLY A 367 0.54 -11.89 -19.95
CA GLY A 367 1.16 -12.80 -20.92
C GLY A 367 2.53 -13.28 -20.43
N SER A 368 3.07 -14.33 -21.04
CA SER A 368 4.44 -14.77 -20.77
C SER A 368 5.48 -13.70 -21.08
N GLU A 369 5.13 -12.78 -21.98
CA GLU A 369 5.89 -11.59 -22.31
C GLU A 369 4.96 -10.38 -22.13
N LEU A 370 5.43 -9.40 -21.37
CA LEU A 370 4.77 -8.11 -21.22
C LEU A 370 5.78 -7.06 -21.63
N SER A 371 5.52 -6.36 -22.72
CA SER A 371 6.39 -5.28 -23.15
C SER A 371 6.18 -4.06 -22.26
N ASP A 372 7.25 -3.30 -22.01
CA ASP A 372 7.18 -2.04 -21.26
C ASP A 372 6.15 -1.07 -21.88
N ARG A 373 5.97 -1.13 -23.20
CA ARG A 373 4.96 -0.37 -23.93
C ARG A 373 3.52 -0.76 -23.55
N ALA A 374 3.24 -2.04 -23.38
CA ALA A 374 1.91 -2.49 -22.97
C ALA A 374 1.54 -1.96 -21.58
N LEU A 375 2.51 -1.80 -20.68
CA LEU A 375 2.30 -1.16 -19.38
C LEU A 375 2.19 0.36 -19.49
N ALA A 376 3.02 1.00 -20.31
CA ALA A 376 2.98 2.45 -20.51
C ALA A 376 1.65 2.92 -21.12
N ASP A 377 1.09 2.16 -22.07
CA ASP A 377 -0.18 2.49 -22.73
C ASP A 377 -1.40 2.31 -21.79
N ILE A 378 -1.24 1.58 -20.67
CA ILE A 378 -2.30 1.35 -19.67
C ILE A 378 -2.35 2.46 -18.62
N VAL A 379 -1.21 3.10 -18.32
CA VAL A 379 -1.05 3.99 -17.16
C VAL A 379 -1.52 5.39 -17.45
#